data_AF-A0A6C0DH91-F1
#
_entry.id   AF-A0A6C0DH91-F1
#
_cell.length_a   1.000
_cell.length_b   1.000
_cell.length_c   1.000
_cell.angle_alpha   90.00
_cell.angle_beta   90.00
_cell.angle_gamma   90.00
#
_symmetry.space_group_name_H-M   'P 1'
#
loop_
_entity.id
_entity.type
_entity.pdbx_description
1 polymer ?
#
loop_
_entity_poly.entity_id
_entity_poly.type
_entity_poly.pdbx_seq_one_letter_code
_entity_poly.pdbx_strand_id
1 'polypeptide(L)'
;MSSSSTKSWPVLKADYQKQFEPIADYINNGLGKDIDTLRDSLSQYVQHAGIATDPANDTIYNTIVSTSNRINQNKTALLTLNRDMASSIKDYSKSMDMDSLLLENGKLQAAIKALEPQVKEASEDEQAAMVRDEVLRTRDTNVTRHQLFLLGRPLRPSFIPFLWALSVLFIGVSVLLITQFFPIPVEQWPYVIAYIRQIFSDPKIWMSLFGSACIVIFFLVLKLIGFFK
;
A
#
# COMPACT_ATOMS: atom_id res chain seq x y z
N MET A 1 6.71 -2.96 -50.41
CA MET A 1 6.69 -2.45 -49.02
C MET A 1 5.24 -2.49 -48.55
N SER A 2 4.82 -3.60 -47.94
CA SER A 2 3.56 -3.65 -47.18
C SER A 2 3.92 -3.52 -45.71
N SER A 3 3.56 -2.40 -45.10
CA SER A 3 3.59 -2.21 -43.66
C SER A 3 2.61 -3.17 -43.01
N SER A 4 3.06 -4.36 -42.65
CA SER A 4 2.35 -5.18 -41.67
C SER A 4 2.40 -4.39 -40.36
N SER A 5 1.32 -3.71 -40.00
CA SER A 5 1.25 -3.01 -38.71
C SER A 5 1.39 -4.09 -37.63
N THR A 6 2.58 -4.21 -37.04
CA THR A 6 2.84 -5.10 -35.92
C THR A 6 1.96 -4.60 -34.78
N LYS A 7 0.85 -5.30 -34.52
CA LYS A 7 -0.05 -4.98 -33.41
C LYS A 7 0.79 -4.89 -32.12
N SER A 8 0.53 -3.88 -31.29
CA SER A 8 1.25 -3.74 -30.03
C SER A 8 0.98 -4.93 -29.11
N TRP A 9 1.93 -5.26 -28.23
CA TRP A 9 1.80 -6.39 -27.29
C TRP A 9 0.50 -6.38 -26.46
N PRO A 10 0.01 -5.22 -25.95
CA PRO A 10 -1.26 -5.17 -25.25
C PRO A 10 -2.46 -5.62 -26.10
N VAL A 11 -2.45 -5.30 -27.40
CA VAL A 11 -3.52 -5.69 -28.35
C VAL A 11 -3.43 -7.19 -28.65
N LEU A 12 -2.22 -7.71 -28.90
CA LEU A 12 -2.01 -9.15 -29.11
C LEU A 12 -2.40 -9.97 -27.87
N LYS A 13 -2.04 -9.49 -26.68
CA LYS A 13 -2.43 -10.11 -25.41
C LYS A 13 -3.95 -10.15 -25.24
N ALA A 14 -4.64 -9.06 -25.55
CA ALA A 14 -6.10 -9.01 -25.49
C ALA A 14 -6.76 -9.97 -26.50
N ASP A 15 -6.22 -10.08 -27.71
CA ASP A 15 -6.69 -11.02 -28.74
C ASP A 15 -6.50 -12.48 -28.29
N TYR A 16 -5.36 -12.82 -27.68
CA TYR A 16 -5.12 -14.15 -27.13
C TYR A 16 -5.99 -14.46 -25.91
N GLN A 17 -6.23 -13.47 -25.04
CA GLN A 17 -7.11 -13.62 -23.89
C GLN A 17 -8.53 -13.98 -24.35
N LYS A 18 -9.06 -13.28 -25.36
CA LYS A 18 -10.37 -13.59 -25.94
C LYS A 18 -10.45 -14.99 -26.54
N GLN A 19 -9.36 -15.48 -27.15
CA GLN A 19 -9.30 -16.84 -27.69
C GLN A 19 -9.18 -17.91 -26.58
N PHE A 20 -8.55 -17.56 -25.46
CA PHE A 20 -8.39 -18.45 -24.32
C PHE A 20 -9.68 -18.60 -23.49
N GLU A 21 -10.47 -17.54 -23.34
CA GLU A 21 -11.71 -17.54 -22.55
C GLU A 21 -12.68 -18.70 -22.84
N PRO A 22 -13.07 -19.00 -24.10
CA PRO A 22 -13.96 -20.13 -24.38
C PRO A 22 -13.30 -21.49 -24.08
N ILE A 23 -11.98 -21.60 -24.24
CA ILE A 23 -11.23 -22.82 -23.91
C ILE A 23 -11.19 -23.01 -22.39
N ALA A 24 -10.95 -21.93 -21.64
CA ALA A 24 -10.93 -21.93 -20.19
C ALA A 24 -12.31 -22.27 -19.61
N ASP A 25 -13.38 -21.70 -20.17
CA ASP A 25 -14.75 -22.03 -19.80
C ASP A 25 -15.05 -23.51 -20.06
N TYR A 26 -14.67 -24.03 -21.22
CA TYR A 26 -14.79 -25.46 -21.52
C TYR A 26 -14.00 -26.33 -20.53
N ILE A 27 -12.76 -25.99 -20.20
CA ILE A 27 -11.94 -26.75 -19.23
C ILE A 27 -12.59 -26.76 -17.84
N ASN A 28 -13.08 -25.62 -17.39
CA ASN A 28 -13.63 -25.47 -16.03
C ASN A 28 -15.02 -26.08 -15.89
N ASN A 29 -15.87 -25.95 -16.91
CA ASN A 29 -17.31 -26.24 -16.79
C ASN A 29 -17.80 -27.39 -17.69
N GLY A 30 -17.06 -27.72 -18.75
CA GLY A 30 -17.45 -28.71 -19.77
C GLY A 30 -16.65 -30.01 -19.73
N LEU A 31 -15.33 -29.93 -19.54
CA LEU A 31 -14.43 -31.08 -19.66
C LEU A 31 -14.76 -32.19 -18.65
N GLY A 32 -15.06 -31.84 -17.40
CA GLY A 32 -15.47 -32.82 -16.39
C GLY A 32 -16.71 -33.60 -16.82
N LYS A 33 -17.73 -32.90 -17.34
CA LYS A 33 -18.98 -33.51 -17.83
C LYS A 33 -18.75 -34.40 -19.03
N ASP A 34 -17.86 -33.99 -19.93
CA ASP A 34 -17.50 -34.77 -21.12
C ASP A 34 -16.73 -36.04 -20.76
N ILE A 35 -15.84 -35.97 -19.77
CA ILE A 35 -15.14 -37.16 -19.24
C ILE A 35 -16.13 -38.12 -18.56
N ASP A 36 -17.05 -37.61 -17.74
CA ASP A 36 -18.09 -38.44 -17.11
C ASP A 36 -19.01 -39.07 -18.16
N THR A 37 -19.46 -38.30 -19.16
CA THR A 37 -20.29 -38.79 -20.27
C THR A 37 -19.57 -39.87 -21.07
N LEU A 38 -18.27 -39.67 -21.34
CA LEU A 38 -17.46 -40.65 -22.05
C LEU A 38 -17.30 -41.94 -21.23
N ARG A 39 -17.02 -41.83 -19.92
CA ARG A 39 -16.91 -42.97 -19.00
C ARG A 39 -18.21 -43.78 -18.97
N ASP A 40 -19.33 -43.10 -18.79
CA ASP A 40 -20.64 -43.75 -18.63
C ASP A 40 -21.09 -44.38 -19.97
N SER A 41 -20.89 -43.68 -21.09
CA SER A 41 -21.18 -44.21 -22.42
C SER A 41 -20.29 -45.40 -22.79
N LEU A 42 -18.99 -45.37 -22.43
CA LEU A 42 -18.10 -46.52 -22.61
C LEU A 42 -18.54 -47.71 -21.75
N SER A 43 -18.94 -47.47 -20.50
CA SER A 43 -19.45 -48.53 -19.62
C SER A 43 -20.71 -49.18 -20.18
N GLN A 44 -21.67 -48.37 -20.65
CA GLN A 44 -22.89 -48.85 -21.29
C GLN A 44 -22.58 -49.60 -22.59
N TYR A 45 -21.70 -49.07 -23.43
CA TYR A 45 -21.29 -49.73 -24.67
C TYR A 45 -20.67 -51.11 -24.40
N VAL A 46 -19.79 -51.23 -23.40
CA VAL A 46 -19.18 -52.51 -23.00
C VAL A 46 -20.21 -53.48 -22.42
N GLN A 47 -21.17 -52.99 -21.64
CA GLN A 47 -22.27 -53.80 -21.11
C GLN A 47 -23.24 -54.28 -22.20
N HIS A 48 -23.40 -53.50 -23.28
CA HIS A 48 -24.22 -53.82 -24.45
C HIS A 48 -23.47 -54.54 -25.58
N ALA A 49 -22.14 -54.68 -25.50
CA ALA A 49 -21.28 -55.25 -26.55
C ALA A 49 -21.54 -56.74 -26.88
N GLY A 50 -22.52 -57.39 -26.24
CA GLY A 50 -23.06 -58.70 -26.63
C GLY A 50 -24.29 -58.67 -27.56
N ILE A 51 -24.81 -57.48 -27.92
CA ILE A 51 -26.09 -57.30 -28.65
C ILE A 51 -25.97 -56.29 -29.82
N ALA A 52 -24.76 -55.95 -30.27
CA ALA A 52 -24.58 -54.87 -31.26
C ALA A 52 -25.11 -55.24 -32.66
N THR A 53 -26.20 -54.57 -33.05
CA THR A 53 -26.76 -54.52 -34.41
C THR A 53 -26.19 -53.24 -35.05
N ASP A 54 -25.24 -53.37 -35.98
CA ASP A 54 -24.60 -52.30 -36.78
C ASP A 54 -24.10 -51.03 -36.05
N PRO A 55 -22.78 -50.82 -35.90
CA PRO A 55 -22.16 -49.65 -35.22
C PRO A 55 -22.61 -48.27 -35.73
N ALA A 56 -23.11 -48.16 -36.96
CA ALA A 56 -23.55 -46.89 -37.54
C ALA A 56 -24.85 -46.34 -36.91
N ASN A 57 -25.72 -47.22 -36.38
CA ASN A 57 -26.99 -46.85 -35.77
C ASN A 57 -26.96 -46.85 -34.23
N ASP A 58 -25.81 -47.15 -33.63
CA ASP A 58 -25.67 -47.21 -32.18
C ASP A 58 -25.50 -45.79 -31.60
N THR A 59 -26.56 -45.33 -30.91
CA THR A 59 -26.59 -44.04 -30.22
C THR A 59 -25.48 -43.88 -29.17
N ILE A 60 -25.05 -44.96 -28.53
CA ILE A 60 -24.00 -44.95 -27.50
C ILE A 60 -22.64 -44.76 -28.15
N TYR A 61 -22.38 -45.49 -29.25
CA TYR A 61 -21.16 -45.33 -30.04
C TYR A 61 -21.02 -43.90 -30.60
N ASN A 62 -22.10 -43.35 -31.16
CA ASN A 62 -22.12 -41.97 -31.66
C ASN A 62 -21.87 -40.93 -30.56
N THR A 63 -22.32 -41.20 -29.34
CA THR A 63 -22.06 -40.35 -28.17
C THR A 63 -20.58 -40.38 -27.77
N ILE A 64 -19.94 -41.55 -27.79
CA ILE A 64 -18.50 -41.72 -27.54
C ILE A 64 -17.68 -40.94 -28.57
N VAL A 65 -17.99 -41.13 -29.86
CA VAL A 65 -17.26 -40.48 -30.97
C VAL A 65 -17.41 -38.96 -30.91
N SER A 66 -18.63 -38.44 -30.73
CA SER A 66 -18.87 -36.99 -30.66
C SER A 66 -18.21 -36.33 -29.45
N THR A 67 -18.26 -36.96 -28.27
CA THR A 67 -17.62 -36.47 -27.05
C THR A 67 -16.09 -36.49 -27.18
N SER A 68 -15.53 -37.58 -27.72
CA SER A 68 -14.09 -37.67 -28.00
C SER A 68 -13.62 -36.61 -28.99
N ASN A 69 -14.39 -36.36 -30.05
CA ASN A 69 -14.09 -35.32 -31.03
C ASN A 69 -14.12 -33.92 -30.39
N ARG A 70 -15.08 -33.63 -29.51
CA ARG A 70 -15.16 -32.33 -28.81
C ARG A 70 -13.97 -32.10 -27.87
N ILE A 71 -13.54 -33.12 -27.14
CA ILE A 71 -12.33 -33.07 -26.30
C ILE A 71 -11.08 -32.82 -27.18
N ASN A 72 -10.93 -33.56 -28.28
CA ASN A 72 -9.79 -33.44 -29.17
C ASN A 72 -9.73 -32.09 -29.89
N GLN A 73 -10.88 -31.53 -30.28
CA GLN A 73 -10.97 -30.19 -30.86
C GLN A 73 -10.49 -29.12 -29.88
N ASN A 74 -10.96 -29.13 -28.63
CA ASN A 74 -10.52 -28.18 -27.60
C ASN A 74 -9.04 -28.34 -27.26
N LYS A 75 -8.54 -29.58 -27.17
CA LYS A 75 -7.11 -29.86 -26.99
C LYS A 75 -6.28 -29.25 -28.14
N THR A 76 -6.73 -29.43 -29.38
CA THR A 76 -6.05 -28.90 -30.56
C THR A 76 -6.09 -27.37 -30.58
N ALA A 77 -7.22 -26.76 -30.21
CA ALA A 77 -7.34 -25.31 -30.10
C ALA A 77 -6.37 -24.73 -29.06
N LEU A 78 -6.22 -25.37 -27.90
CA LEU A 78 -5.27 -24.96 -26.87
C LEU A 78 -3.81 -25.06 -27.35
N LEU A 79 -3.45 -26.17 -28.01
CA LEU A 79 -2.09 -26.36 -28.53
C LEU A 79 -1.74 -25.34 -29.62
N THR A 80 -2.68 -25.07 -30.53
CA THR A 80 -2.52 -24.03 -31.56
C THR A 80 -2.36 -22.66 -30.94
N LEU A 81 -3.22 -22.29 -29.98
CA LEU A 81 -3.13 -21.02 -29.26
C LEU A 81 -1.78 -20.84 -28.57
N ASN A 82 -1.29 -21.88 -27.89
CA ASN A 82 0.00 -21.84 -27.20
C ASN A 82 1.17 -21.67 -28.19
N ARG A 83 1.14 -22.41 -29.31
CA ARG A 83 2.17 -22.30 -30.37
C ARG A 83 2.18 -20.90 -30.98
N ASP A 84 1.01 -20.36 -31.29
CA ASP A 84 0.87 -19.06 -31.94
C ASP A 84 1.28 -17.93 -30.98
N MET A 85 0.94 -18.05 -29.69
CA MET A 85 1.41 -17.13 -28.65
C MET A 85 2.94 -17.17 -28.50
N ALA A 86 3.54 -18.37 -28.46
CA ALA A 86 4.99 -18.53 -28.38
C ALA A 86 5.70 -17.93 -29.60
N SER A 87 5.13 -18.09 -30.80
CA SER A 87 5.66 -17.46 -32.02
C SER A 87 5.58 -15.94 -31.94
N SER A 88 4.43 -15.38 -31.56
CA SER A 88 4.26 -13.93 -31.43
C SER A 88 5.16 -13.32 -30.36
N ILE A 89 5.38 -14.00 -29.24
CA ILE A 89 6.35 -13.57 -28.22
C ILE A 89 7.77 -13.52 -28.81
N LYS A 90 8.16 -14.57 -29.55
CA LYS A 90 9.48 -14.67 -30.18
C LYS A 90 9.68 -13.61 -31.27
N ASP A 91 8.64 -13.30 -32.03
CA ASP A 91 8.71 -12.28 -33.08
C ASP A 91 8.70 -10.86 -32.47
N TYR A 92 7.90 -10.65 -31.42
CA TYR A 92 7.92 -9.42 -30.64
C TYR A 92 9.29 -9.18 -29.99
N SER A 93 9.89 -10.22 -29.40
CA SER A 93 11.23 -10.14 -28.77
C SER A 93 12.35 -9.90 -29.77
N LYS A 94 12.19 -10.28 -31.05
CA LYS A 94 13.14 -9.96 -32.12
C LYS A 94 12.95 -8.54 -32.65
N SER A 95 11.72 -8.03 -32.64
CA SER A 95 11.38 -6.69 -33.14
C SER A 95 11.66 -5.57 -32.14
N MET A 96 11.62 -5.87 -30.84
CA MET A 96 12.10 -4.98 -29.80
C MET A 96 13.59 -5.25 -29.60
N ASP A 97 14.42 -4.22 -29.77
CA ASP A 97 15.82 -4.20 -29.34
C ASP A 97 15.88 -4.14 -27.80
N MET A 98 15.33 -5.17 -27.16
CA MET A 98 15.16 -5.26 -25.70
C MET A 98 16.53 -5.22 -25.03
N ASP A 99 17.55 -5.81 -25.65
CA ASP A 99 18.92 -5.78 -25.15
C ASP A 99 19.48 -4.35 -25.16
N SER A 100 19.25 -3.58 -26.23
CA SER A 100 19.65 -2.17 -26.28
C SER A 100 18.84 -1.30 -25.31
N LEU A 101 17.53 -1.50 -25.19
CA LEU A 101 16.70 -0.76 -24.24
C LEU A 101 17.07 -1.07 -22.77
N LEU A 102 17.40 -2.32 -22.45
CA LEU A 102 17.89 -2.71 -21.13
C LEU A 102 19.27 -2.10 -20.85
N LEU A 103 20.15 -2.06 -21.86
CA LEU A 103 21.47 -1.45 -21.74
C LEU A 103 21.38 0.08 -21.58
N GLU A 104 20.47 0.73 -22.30
CA GLU A 104 20.17 2.16 -22.14
C GLU A 104 19.56 2.45 -20.76
N ASN A 105 18.60 1.64 -20.31
CA ASN A 105 18.03 1.79 -18.97
C ASN A 105 19.09 1.59 -17.87
N GLY A 106 19.98 0.61 -18.04
CA GLY A 106 21.12 0.40 -17.13
C GLY A 106 22.07 1.61 -17.08
N LYS A 107 22.37 2.23 -18.23
CA LYS A 107 23.15 3.48 -18.29
C LYS A 107 22.46 4.64 -17.58
N LEU A 108 21.15 4.80 -17.79
CA LEU A 108 20.34 5.83 -17.13
C LEU A 108 20.31 5.63 -15.62
N GLN A 109 20.13 4.40 -15.13
CA GLN A 109 20.19 4.09 -13.69
C GLN A 109 21.57 4.39 -13.09
N ALA A 110 22.65 4.07 -13.81
CA ALA A 110 23.99 4.41 -13.37
C ALA A 110 24.21 5.93 -13.30
N ALA A 111 23.70 6.69 -14.28
CA ALA A 111 23.75 8.15 -14.27
C ALA A 111 22.94 8.76 -13.11
N ILE A 112 21.73 8.24 -12.85
CA ILE A 112 20.89 8.66 -11.72
C ILE A 112 21.63 8.44 -10.40
N LYS A 113 22.19 7.24 -10.20
CA LYS A 113 22.95 6.89 -8.99
C LYS A 113 24.20 7.75 -8.80
N ALA A 114 24.83 8.19 -9.89
CA ALA A 114 25.98 9.10 -9.83
C ALA A 114 25.58 10.56 -9.52
N LEU A 115 24.38 10.97 -9.92
CA LEU A 115 23.82 12.31 -9.67
C LEU A 115 23.22 12.45 -8.27
N GLU A 116 22.69 11.37 -7.70
CA GLU A 116 22.09 11.33 -6.36
C GLU A 116 23.01 11.89 -5.23
N PRO A 117 24.30 11.51 -5.13
CA PRO A 117 25.19 12.11 -4.14
C PRO A 117 25.47 13.59 -4.39
N GLN A 118 25.53 14.04 -5.65
CA GLN A 118 25.76 15.45 -5.99
C GLN A 118 24.58 16.33 -5.59
N VAL A 119 23.35 15.83 -5.80
CA VAL A 119 22.13 16.51 -5.35
C VAL A 119 22.08 16.57 -3.82
N LYS A 120 22.48 15.48 -3.15
CA LYS A 120 22.54 15.44 -1.70
C LYS A 120 23.56 16.45 -1.14
N GLU A 121 24.76 16.49 -1.71
CA GLU A 121 25.81 17.46 -1.35
C GLU A 121 25.33 18.90 -1.56
N ALA A 122 24.72 19.20 -2.71
CA ALA A 122 24.15 20.52 -2.98
C ALA A 122 23.04 20.92 -1.98
N SER A 123 22.20 19.97 -1.56
CA SER A 123 21.17 20.22 -0.56
C SER A 123 21.74 20.43 0.84
N GLU A 124 22.80 19.71 1.21
CA GLU A 124 23.51 19.90 2.48
C GLU A 124 24.20 21.27 2.51
N ASP A 125 24.80 21.70 1.39
CA ASP A 125 25.41 23.02 1.22
C ASP A 125 24.38 24.15 1.30
N GLU A 126 23.22 24.01 0.66
CA GLU A 126 22.12 24.97 0.76
C GLU A 126 21.64 25.10 2.22
N GLN A 127 21.44 23.97 2.91
CA GLN A 127 21.03 23.99 4.31
C GLN A 127 22.09 24.60 5.22
N ALA A 128 23.37 24.31 4.98
CA ALA A 128 24.47 24.93 5.70
C ALA A 128 24.54 26.45 5.45
N ALA A 129 24.30 26.89 4.22
CA ALA A 129 24.23 28.31 3.87
C ALA A 129 23.05 29.01 4.56
N MET A 130 21.86 28.39 4.59
CA MET A 130 20.70 28.93 5.31
C MET A 130 20.95 29.02 6.82
N VAL A 131 21.53 27.99 7.43
CA VAL A 131 21.88 28.01 8.86
C VAL A 131 22.91 29.09 9.15
N ARG A 132 23.91 29.25 8.28
CA ARG A 132 24.91 30.31 8.41
C ARG A 132 24.29 31.69 8.33
N ASP A 133 23.38 31.91 7.38
CA ASP A 133 22.67 33.18 7.22
C ASP A 133 21.82 33.50 8.46
N GLU A 134 21.09 32.52 8.99
CA GLU A 134 20.30 32.70 10.21
C GLU A 134 21.20 32.98 11.44
N VAL A 135 22.35 32.32 11.56
CA VAL A 135 23.33 32.61 12.64
C VAL A 135 23.87 34.03 12.52
N LEU A 136 24.20 34.50 11.31
CA LEU A 136 24.65 35.86 11.08
C LEU A 136 23.54 36.87 11.43
N ARG A 137 22.29 36.57 11.07
CA ARG A 137 21.13 37.41 11.38
C ARG A 137 20.80 37.46 12.88
N THR A 138 21.05 36.38 13.61
CA THR A 138 20.78 36.29 15.06
C THR A 138 21.86 36.99 15.90
N ARG A 139 23.08 37.16 15.37
CA ARG A 139 24.21 37.80 16.08
C ARG A 139 23.96 39.27 16.40
N ASP A 140 23.12 39.96 15.61
CA ASP A 140 22.76 41.37 15.83
C ASP A 140 21.41 41.57 16.54
N THR A 141 20.66 40.50 16.84
CA THR A 141 19.37 40.62 17.56
C THR A 141 19.58 40.56 19.07
N ASN A 142 19.49 41.73 19.70
CA ASN A 142 19.37 41.91 21.14
C ASN A 142 18.27 41.00 21.70
N VAL A 143 18.62 40.16 22.68
CA VAL A 143 17.75 39.15 23.31
C VAL A 143 16.44 39.80 23.76
N THR A 144 15.36 39.54 23.03
CA THR A 144 14.03 40.01 23.44
C THR A 144 13.55 39.19 24.64
N ARG A 145 12.94 39.87 25.62
CA ARG A 145 12.55 39.34 26.96
C ARG A 145 11.54 38.16 26.96
N HIS A 146 11.22 37.56 25.81
CA HIS A 146 10.19 36.52 25.67
C HIS A 146 10.74 35.14 25.29
N GLN A 147 12.03 34.87 25.53
CA GLN A 147 12.60 33.55 25.30
C GLN A 147 12.27 32.61 26.48
N LEU A 148 11.65 31.46 26.20
CA LEU A 148 11.52 30.39 27.19
C LEU A 148 12.89 29.73 27.40
N PHE A 149 13.29 29.59 28.66
CA PHE A 149 14.54 28.93 29.05
C PHE A 149 14.25 27.55 29.61
N LEU A 150 15.00 26.54 29.17
CA LEU A 150 15.05 25.22 29.79
C LEU A 150 16.46 25.01 30.35
N LEU A 151 16.58 24.78 31.66
CA LEU A 151 17.87 24.55 32.34
C LEU A 151 18.95 25.61 32.01
N GLY A 152 18.55 26.89 31.95
CA GLY A 152 19.46 28.01 31.72
C GLY A 152 19.87 28.23 30.26
N ARG A 153 19.31 27.48 29.29
CA ARG A 153 19.54 27.69 27.86
C ARG A 153 18.27 28.16 27.15
N PRO A 154 18.35 29.12 26.21
CA PRO A 154 17.19 29.56 25.44
C PRO A 154 16.72 28.42 24.53
N LEU A 155 15.42 28.10 24.60
CA LEU A 155 14.81 27.09 23.76
C LEU A 155 14.72 27.59 22.31
N ARG A 156 15.24 26.79 21.37
CA ARG A 156 15.07 27.05 19.94
C ARG A 156 13.63 26.67 19.54
N PRO A 157 12.99 27.38 18.58
CA PRO A 157 11.66 27.02 18.07
C PRO A 157 11.56 25.57 17.56
N SER A 158 12.67 25.00 17.07
CA SER A 158 12.75 23.59 16.66
C SER A 158 12.53 22.58 17.79
N PHE A 159 12.59 22.98 19.06
CA PHE A 159 12.29 22.12 20.21
C PHE A 159 10.81 22.03 20.54
N ILE A 160 9.94 22.85 19.93
CA ILE A 160 8.49 22.83 20.20
C ILE A 160 7.88 21.44 19.91
N PRO A 161 8.15 20.78 18.76
CA PRO A 161 7.63 19.43 18.51
C PRO A 161 8.16 18.38 19.50
N PHE A 162 9.42 18.52 19.93
CA PHE A 162 10.02 17.62 20.92
C PHE A 162 9.35 17.77 22.29
N LEU A 163 9.00 18.99 22.70
CA LEU A 163 8.28 19.23 23.95
C LEU A 163 6.86 18.62 23.92
N TRP A 164 6.20 18.66 22.76
CA TRP A 164 4.92 17.98 22.57
C TRP A 164 5.06 16.47 22.70
N ALA A 165 6.03 15.86 22.02
CA ALA A 165 6.30 14.43 22.11
C ALA A 165 6.65 14.00 23.55
N LEU A 166 7.47 14.79 24.24
CA LEU A 166 7.85 14.58 25.63
C LEU A 166 6.62 14.67 26.56
N SER A 167 5.73 15.63 26.33
CA SER A 167 4.49 15.77 27.11
C SER A 167 3.59 14.54 26.98
N VAL A 168 3.37 14.05 25.75
CA VAL A 168 2.59 12.83 25.52
C VAL A 168 3.25 11.62 26.18
N LEU A 169 4.58 11.51 26.12
CA LEU A 169 5.34 10.45 26.77
C LEU A 169 5.17 10.49 28.31
N PHE A 170 5.29 11.67 28.93
CA PHE A 170 5.08 11.81 30.38
C PHE A 170 3.65 11.50 30.80
N ILE A 171 2.65 11.85 29.99
CA ILE A 171 1.25 11.46 30.24
C ILE A 171 1.11 9.93 30.19
N GLY A 172 1.67 9.28 29.17
CA GLY A 172 1.64 7.82 29.04
C GLY A 172 2.32 7.10 30.19
N VAL A 173 3.51 7.56 30.59
CA VAL A 173 4.23 7.02 31.77
C VAL A 173 3.42 7.23 33.04
N SER A 174 2.79 8.39 33.20
CA SER A 174 1.95 8.67 34.38
C SER A 174 0.75 7.72 34.45
N VAL A 175 0.09 7.43 33.33
CA VAL A 175 -1.01 6.44 33.27
C VAL A 175 -0.49 5.05 33.64
N LEU A 176 0.64 4.62 33.08
CA LEU A 176 1.23 3.32 33.40
C LEU A 176 1.55 3.18 34.89
N LEU A 177 2.16 4.21 35.50
CA LEU A 177 2.45 4.22 36.93
C LEU A 177 1.16 4.15 37.76
N ILE A 178 0.12 4.89 37.38
CA ILE A 178 -1.18 4.82 38.07
C ILE A 178 -1.76 3.40 37.97
N THR A 179 -1.75 2.77 36.80
CA THR A 179 -2.27 1.40 36.66
C THR A 179 -1.47 0.35 37.44
N GLN A 180 -0.17 0.58 37.64
CA GLN A 180 0.70 -0.34 38.37
C GLN A 180 0.53 -0.21 39.89
N PHE A 181 0.42 1.01 40.41
CA PHE A 181 0.31 1.27 41.86
C PHE A 181 -1.13 1.26 42.37
N PHE A 182 -2.10 1.58 41.50
CA PHE A 182 -3.52 1.59 41.81
C PHE A 182 -4.27 0.81 40.72
N PRO A 183 -4.33 -0.53 40.81
CA PRO A 183 -5.06 -1.35 39.84
C PRO A 183 -6.56 -1.12 40.01
N ILE A 184 -7.09 -0.09 39.35
CA ILE A 184 -8.51 0.17 39.25
C ILE A 184 -9.08 -0.84 38.24
N PRO A 185 -10.02 -1.72 38.64
CA PRO A 185 -10.66 -2.66 37.72
C PRO A 185 -11.25 -1.93 36.52
N VAL A 186 -11.16 -2.51 35.31
CA VAL A 186 -11.63 -1.88 34.06
C VAL A 186 -13.11 -1.46 34.16
N GLU A 187 -13.91 -2.22 34.91
CA GLU A 187 -15.32 -1.95 35.20
C GLU A 187 -15.57 -0.66 35.97
N GLN A 188 -14.56 -0.13 36.67
CA GLN A 188 -14.67 1.10 37.47
C GLN A 188 -14.25 2.37 36.71
N TRP A 189 -13.67 2.24 35.52
CA TRP A 189 -13.27 3.38 34.68
C TRP A 189 -14.40 4.35 34.33
N PRO A 190 -15.64 3.90 34.06
CA PRO A 190 -16.76 4.81 33.84
C PRO A 190 -17.01 5.74 35.02
N TYR A 191 -16.80 5.27 36.26
CA TYR A 191 -16.94 6.10 37.47
C TYR A 191 -15.80 7.11 37.61
N VAL A 192 -14.56 6.71 37.28
CA VAL A 192 -13.41 7.64 37.28
C VAL A 192 -13.61 8.75 36.24
N ILE A 193 -14.04 8.39 35.03
CA ILE A 193 -14.33 9.36 33.96
C ILE A 193 -15.50 10.27 34.36
N ALA A 194 -16.54 9.73 34.98
CA ALA A 194 -17.66 10.52 35.49
C ALA A 194 -17.22 11.49 36.60
N TYR A 195 -16.34 11.07 37.50
CA TYR A 195 -15.80 11.90 38.57
C TYR A 195 -14.94 13.04 38.03
N ILE A 196 -14.06 12.76 37.06
CA ILE A 196 -13.27 13.78 36.35
C ILE A 196 -14.21 14.77 35.66
N ARG A 197 -15.23 14.28 34.95
CA ARG A 197 -16.23 15.13 34.30
C ARG A 197 -16.96 16.01 35.30
N GLN A 198 -17.30 15.49 36.47
CA GLN A 198 -17.97 16.23 37.53
C GLN A 198 -17.07 17.34 38.11
N ILE A 199 -15.78 17.07 38.31
CA ILE A 199 -14.78 18.08 38.71
C ILE A 199 -14.74 19.24 37.68
N PHE A 200 -14.71 18.93 36.39
CA PHE A 200 -14.71 19.97 35.35
C PHE A 200 -16.09 20.62 35.09
N SER A 201 -17.16 20.07 35.65
CA SER A 201 -18.51 20.64 35.56
C SER A 201 -18.84 21.57 36.72
N ASP A 202 -18.04 21.58 37.79
CA ASP A 202 -18.26 22.48 38.92
C ASP A 202 -17.81 23.91 38.56
N PRO A 203 -18.71 24.90 38.51
CA PRO A 203 -18.36 26.28 38.22
C PRO A 203 -17.39 26.89 39.23
N LYS A 204 -17.32 26.37 40.47
CA LYS A 204 -16.36 26.84 41.48
C LYS A 204 -14.92 26.56 41.10
N ILE A 205 -14.66 25.42 40.45
CA ILE A 205 -13.32 25.05 39.99
C ILE A 205 -12.90 25.96 38.83
N TRP A 206 -13.81 26.29 37.92
CA TRP A 206 -13.55 27.29 36.88
C TRP A 206 -13.27 28.67 37.46
N MET A 207 -14.02 29.09 38.49
CA MET A 207 -13.78 30.37 39.15
C MET A 207 -12.42 30.40 39.87
N SER A 208 -12.02 29.33 40.56
CA SER A 208 -10.72 29.31 41.25
C SER A 208 -9.56 29.29 40.25
N LEU A 209 -9.69 28.53 39.15
CA LEU A 209 -8.68 28.46 38.10
C LEU A 209 -8.55 29.80 37.38
N PHE A 210 -9.68 30.43 37.01
CA PHE A 210 -9.71 31.76 36.42
C PHE A 210 -9.13 32.82 37.37
N GLY A 211 -9.51 32.78 38.65
CA GLY A 211 -8.97 33.66 39.68
C GLY A 211 -7.44 33.53 39.80
N SER A 212 -6.92 32.30 39.86
CA SER A 212 -5.47 32.07 39.88
C SER A 212 -4.77 32.59 38.62
N ALA A 213 -5.37 32.39 37.44
CA ALA A 213 -4.83 32.88 36.18
C ALA A 213 -4.82 34.42 36.15
N CYS A 214 -5.87 35.08 36.59
CA CYS A 214 -5.93 36.54 36.70
C CYS A 214 -4.85 37.10 37.63
N ILE A 215 -4.60 36.43 38.77
CA ILE A 215 -3.53 36.84 39.69
C ILE A 215 -2.17 36.73 39.00
N VAL A 216 -1.88 35.62 38.31
CA VAL A 216 -0.62 35.44 37.58
C VAL A 216 -0.47 36.47 36.46
N ILE A 217 -1.53 36.72 35.69
CA ILE A 217 -1.53 37.75 34.64
C ILE A 217 -1.27 39.14 35.24
N PHE A 218 -1.89 39.46 36.38
CA PHE A 218 -1.69 40.73 37.07
C PHE A 218 -0.22 40.90 37.50
N PHE A 219 0.39 39.86 38.10
CA PHE A 219 1.82 39.88 38.44
C PHE A 219 2.72 39.99 37.21
N LEU A 220 2.39 39.31 36.10
CA LEU A 220 3.13 39.42 34.85
C LEU A 220 3.06 40.83 34.26
N VAL A 221 1.88 41.46 34.29
CA VAL A 221 1.67 42.84 33.82
C VAL A 221 2.46 43.83 34.69
N LEU A 222 2.41 43.70 36.02
CA LEU A 222 3.21 44.50 36.96
C LEU A 222 4.72 44.37 36.70
N LYS A 223 5.18 43.15 36.40
CA LYS A 223 6.58 42.89 36.04
C LYS A 223 6.94 43.52 34.71
N LEU A 224 6.05 43.50 33.72
CA LEU A 224 6.25 44.09 32.39
C LEU A 224 6.35 45.63 32.46
N ILE A 225 5.55 46.25 33.34
CA ILE A 225 5.58 47.69 33.64
C ILE A 225 6.84 48.10 34.44
N GLY A 226 7.61 47.13 34.97
CA GLY A 226 8.89 47.39 35.64
C GLY A 226 8.77 47.74 37.13
N PHE A 227 7.66 47.38 37.77
CA PHE A 227 7.43 47.64 39.20
C PHE A 227 8.26 46.73 40.12
N PHE A 228 8.64 45.53 39.64
CA PHE A 228 9.57 44.62 40.32
C PHE A 228 10.84 44.50 39.47
N LYS A 229 11.97 44.97 40.01
CA LYS A 229 13.32 44.73 39.46
C LYS A 229 13.78 43.31 39.80
#